data_AF-A0A1A8UXY8-F1
#
_entry.id   AF-A0A1A8UXY8-F1
#
_cell.length_a   1.000
_cell.length_b   1.000
_cell.length_c   1.000
_cell.angle_alpha   90.00
_cell.angle_beta   90.00
_cell.angle_gamma   90.00
#
_symmetry.space_group_name_H-M   'P 1'
#
loop_
_entity.id
_entity.type
_entity.pdbx_description
1 polymer ?
#
loop_
_entity_poly.entity_id
_entity_poly.type
_entity_poly.pdbx_seq_one_letter_code
_entity_poly.pdbx_strand_id
1 'polypeptide(L)'
;EPVKTAYAASIQTKVNELAQENKSGTELQYPNPSNTQTRENQQRPKSWDPPVDLQHLDENQRAAARKMLREECEAFAYDSDDVGRIPSLRMHISLHDTNPVKKTYMSIPKPLHNEVKEYLQDLLNKGWITPSRSP
;
A
#
# COMPACT_ATOMS: atom_id res chain seq x y z
N GLU A 1 51.10 -6.90 7.90
CA GLU A 1 50.66 -7.57 6.65
C GLU A 1 49.18 -7.35 6.45
N PRO A 2 48.71 -6.85 5.30
CA PRO A 2 47.28 -6.77 5.01
C PRO A 2 46.80 -8.03 4.27
N VAL A 3 45.77 -8.67 4.83
CA VAL A 3 45.11 -9.87 4.29
C VAL A 3 44.40 -9.52 2.97
N LYS A 4 44.83 -10.14 1.87
CA LYS A 4 44.17 -10.05 0.57
C LYS A 4 42.90 -10.91 0.57
N THR A 5 41.73 -10.28 0.58
CA THR A 5 40.45 -10.97 0.38
C THR A 5 40.29 -11.32 -1.11
N ALA A 6 40.62 -12.55 -1.49
CA ALA A 6 40.61 -13.06 -2.86
C ALA A 6 39.22 -13.53 -3.38
N TYR A 7 38.11 -13.04 -2.82
CA TYR A 7 36.77 -13.59 -3.11
C TYR A 7 35.91 -12.77 -4.07
N ALA A 8 36.38 -11.63 -4.57
CA ALA A 8 35.54 -10.74 -5.38
C ALA A 8 35.26 -11.23 -6.82
N ALA A 9 36.18 -11.97 -7.45
CA ALA A 9 36.07 -12.31 -8.87
C ALA A 9 35.10 -13.48 -9.15
N SER A 10 34.90 -14.40 -8.20
CA SER A 10 34.09 -15.61 -8.43
C SER A 10 32.57 -15.38 -8.35
N ILE A 11 32.14 -14.30 -7.69
CA ILE A 11 30.71 -13.95 -7.55
C ILE A 11 30.20 -13.21 -8.80
N GLN A 12 31.03 -12.39 -9.45
CA GLN A 12 30.64 -11.67 -10.66
C GLN A 12 30.35 -12.60 -11.85
N THR A 13 31.09 -13.70 -11.98
CA THR A 13 30.84 -14.69 -13.05
C THR A 13 29.52 -15.44 -12.84
N LYS A 14 29.19 -15.80 -11.59
CA LYS A 14 27.92 -16.50 -11.28
C LYS A 14 26.69 -15.61 -11.41
N VAL A 15 26.80 -14.31 -11.16
CA VAL A 15 25.69 -13.35 -11.37
C VAL A 15 25.38 -13.18 -12.85
N ASN A 16 26.40 -13.24 -13.73
CA ASN A 16 26.20 -13.14 -15.17
C ASN A 16 25.66 -14.44 -15.79
N GLU A 17 26.02 -15.61 -15.26
CA GLU A 17 25.45 -16.90 -15.72
C GLU A 17 23.97 -17.04 -15.32
N LEU A 18 23.58 -16.62 -14.10
CA LEU A 18 22.17 -16.61 -13.67
C LEU A 18 21.30 -15.56 -14.39
N ALA A 19 21.93 -14.53 -14.97
CA ALA A 19 21.25 -13.54 -15.81
C ALA A 19 20.97 -14.06 -17.23
N GLN A 20 21.65 -15.12 -17.68
CA GLN A 20 21.42 -15.73 -19.00
C GLN A 20 20.45 -16.91 -18.97
N GLU A 21 20.28 -17.58 -17.82
CA GLU A 21 19.40 -18.75 -17.71
C GLU A 21 17.92 -18.41 -17.39
N ASN A 22 17.60 -17.17 -16.98
CA ASN A 22 16.22 -16.69 -16.79
C ASN A 22 15.58 -16.09 -18.06
N LYS A 23 15.90 -16.62 -19.24
CA LYS A 23 15.21 -16.28 -20.51
C LYS A 23 13.99 -17.15 -20.81
N SER A 24 13.59 -18.04 -19.90
CA SER A 24 12.38 -18.84 -20.04
C SER A 24 11.76 -19.13 -18.67
N GLY A 25 10.75 -18.35 -18.27
CA GLY A 25 9.98 -18.65 -17.06
C GLY A 25 9.23 -17.46 -16.47
N THR A 26 7.99 -17.30 -16.93
CA THR A 26 6.90 -16.51 -16.30
C THR A 26 7.14 -15.01 -16.19
N GLU A 27 6.84 -14.31 -17.28
CA GLU A 27 6.42 -12.91 -17.25
C GLU A 27 5.23 -12.80 -16.28
N LEU A 28 5.45 -12.23 -15.08
CA LEU A 28 4.34 -11.80 -14.25
C LEU A 28 3.63 -10.70 -15.02
N GLN A 29 2.53 -11.05 -15.67
CA GLN A 29 1.66 -10.13 -16.35
C GLN A 29 0.99 -9.23 -15.31
N TYR A 30 1.66 -8.13 -14.98
CA TYR A 30 1.10 -7.10 -14.11
C TYR A 30 -0.05 -6.43 -14.85
N PRO A 31 -1.23 -6.29 -14.23
CA PRO A 31 -2.33 -5.58 -14.85
C PRO A 31 -1.89 -4.16 -15.24
N ASN A 32 -2.24 -3.78 -16.46
CA ASN A 32 -1.91 -2.49 -17.07
C ASN A 32 -2.39 -1.35 -16.14
N PRO A 33 -1.56 -0.35 -15.77
CA PRO A 33 -1.97 0.74 -14.88
C PRO A 33 -3.07 1.64 -15.47
N SER A 34 -3.38 1.48 -16.76
CA SER A 34 -4.44 2.21 -17.47
C SER A 34 -5.87 1.70 -17.19
N ASN A 35 -6.05 0.65 -16.37
CA ASN A 35 -7.36 0.07 -16.02
C ASN A 35 -7.69 0.18 -14.52
N THR A 36 -7.35 1.30 -13.87
CA THR A 36 -7.80 1.57 -12.48
C THR A 36 -9.25 2.07 -12.36
N GLN A 37 -10.01 2.06 -13.47
CA GLN A 37 -11.46 2.09 -13.41
C GLN A 37 -11.97 0.65 -13.47
N THR A 38 -12.93 0.31 -12.60
CA THR A 38 -13.61 -0.99 -12.45
C THR A 38 -12.92 -2.08 -11.60
N ARG A 39 -12.80 -1.82 -10.30
CA ARG A 39 -13.64 -2.60 -9.37
C ARG A 39 -14.49 -1.62 -8.60
N GLU A 40 -15.78 -1.71 -8.82
CA GLU A 40 -16.77 -1.15 -7.91
C GLU A 40 -16.44 -1.72 -6.54
N ASN A 41 -15.93 -0.84 -5.66
CA ASN A 41 -15.88 -1.06 -4.23
C ASN A 41 -17.20 -1.72 -3.80
N GLN A 42 -17.15 -2.56 -2.78
CA GLN A 42 -18.33 -2.75 -1.94
C GLN A 42 -18.79 -1.33 -1.56
N GLN A 43 -19.81 -0.82 -2.26
CA GLN A 43 -20.11 0.59 -2.19
C GLN A 43 -20.64 0.83 -0.80
N ARG A 44 -19.88 1.56 0.02
CA ARG A 44 -20.36 2.12 1.28
C ARG A 44 -21.78 2.63 1.01
N PRO A 45 -22.79 2.12 1.73
CA PRO A 45 -24.14 2.62 1.56
C PRO A 45 -24.13 4.12 1.89
N LYS A 46 -24.76 4.94 1.04
CA LYS A 46 -24.84 6.41 1.21
C LYS A 46 -25.36 6.85 2.57
N SER A 47 -26.02 5.95 3.30
CA SER A 47 -26.52 6.20 4.63
C SER A 47 -26.36 4.93 5.46
N TRP A 48 -25.65 5.03 6.58
CA TRP A 48 -25.43 3.91 7.49
C TRP A 48 -25.47 4.39 8.94
N ASP A 49 -25.67 3.46 9.86
CA ASP A 49 -25.71 3.75 11.30
C ASP A 49 -24.39 3.29 11.94
N PRO A 50 -23.53 4.23 12.40
CA PRO A 50 -22.31 3.88 13.13
C PRO A 50 -22.59 3.01 14.35
N PRO A 51 -21.80 1.95 14.61
CA PRO A 51 -21.97 1.07 15.76
C PRO A 51 -21.46 1.75 17.04
N VAL A 52 -22.15 2.81 17.46
CA VAL A 52 -21.87 3.57 18.67
C VAL A 52 -22.85 3.14 19.75
N ASP A 53 -22.34 2.78 20.93
CA ASP A 53 -23.19 2.47 22.08
C ASP A 53 -23.83 3.74 22.66
N LEU A 54 -25.16 3.76 22.70
CA LEU A 54 -25.98 4.86 23.19
C LEU A 54 -26.90 4.44 24.36
N GLN A 55 -26.67 3.27 24.97
CA GLN A 55 -27.54 2.74 26.04
C GLN A 55 -27.56 3.61 27.30
N HIS A 56 -26.48 4.37 27.52
CA HIS A 56 -26.31 5.26 28.68
C HIS A 56 -27.08 6.59 28.56
N LEU A 57 -27.69 6.88 27.40
CA LEU A 57 -28.43 8.12 27.13
C LEU A 57 -29.92 7.96 27.40
N ASP A 58 -30.56 9.05 27.83
CA ASP A 58 -32.03 9.11 27.86
C ASP A 58 -32.63 9.07 26.43
N GLU A 59 -33.95 8.90 26.32
CA GLU A 59 -34.60 8.73 25.01
C GLU A 59 -34.40 9.95 24.09
N ASN A 60 -34.49 11.16 24.63
CA ASN A 60 -34.37 12.38 23.85
C ASN A 60 -32.93 12.57 23.36
N GLN A 61 -31.95 12.34 24.24
CA GLN A 61 -30.53 12.38 23.93
C GLN A 61 -30.14 11.31 22.92
N ARG A 62 -30.62 10.08 23.10
CA ARG A 62 -30.37 8.95 22.19
C ARG A 62 -30.94 9.22 20.80
N ALA A 63 -32.14 9.77 20.71
CA ALA A 63 -32.74 10.15 19.43
C ALA A 63 -31.92 11.24 18.73
N ALA A 64 -31.50 12.28 19.47
CA ALA A 64 -30.66 13.35 18.95
C ALA A 64 -29.29 12.83 18.47
N ALA A 65 -28.64 11.98 19.26
CA ALA A 65 -27.35 11.36 18.92
C ALA A 65 -27.45 10.47 17.68
N ARG A 66 -28.48 9.61 17.59
CA ARG A 66 -28.71 8.75 16.43
C ARG A 66 -28.93 9.55 15.15
N LYS A 67 -29.69 10.65 15.22
CA LYS A 67 -29.91 11.56 14.10
C LYS A 67 -28.59 12.16 13.62
N MET A 68 -27.78 12.69 14.54
CA MET A 68 -26.47 13.28 14.20
C MET A 68 -25.51 12.24 13.59
N LEU A 69 -25.40 11.05 14.20
CA LEU A 69 -24.53 9.97 13.70
C LEU A 69 -24.90 9.52 12.29
N ARG A 70 -26.19 9.53 11.96
CA ARG A 70 -26.69 9.19 10.62
C ARG A 70 -26.44 10.31 9.61
N GLU A 71 -26.63 11.56 10.00
CA GLU A 71 -26.36 12.75 9.17
C GLU A 71 -24.88 12.87 8.83
N GLU A 72 -24.01 12.64 9.81
CA GLU A 72 -22.55 12.75 9.68
C GLU A 72 -21.87 11.39 9.46
N CYS A 73 -22.60 10.40 8.94
CA CYS A 73 -22.10 9.02 8.84
C CYS A 73 -20.86 8.88 7.94
N GLU A 74 -20.61 9.83 7.03
CA GLU A 74 -19.40 9.87 6.19
C GLU A 74 -18.12 10.21 6.97
N ALA A 75 -18.24 10.82 8.15
CA ALA A 75 -17.09 11.16 9.00
C ALA A 75 -16.52 9.94 9.75
N PHE A 76 -17.29 8.85 9.85
CA PHE A 76 -16.90 7.63 10.56
C PHE A 76 -16.45 6.57 9.57
N ALA A 77 -15.41 5.80 9.92
CA ALA A 77 -14.98 4.66 9.11
C ALA A 77 -16.09 3.59 9.04
N TYR A 78 -16.44 3.14 7.84
CA TYR A 78 -17.48 2.11 7.65
C TYR A 78 -17.00 0.72 8.08
N ASP A 79 -15.76 0.39 7.72
CA ASP A 79 -15.09 -0.87 8.05
C ASP A 79 -13.58 -0.60 8.30
N SER A 80 -12.80 -1.67 8.46
CA SER A 80 -11.36 -1.58 8.66
C SER A 80 -10.57 -1.13 7.43
N ASP A 81 -11.16 -1.20 6.25
CA ASP A 81 -10.51 -0.87 4.98
C ASP A 81 -10.89 0.54 4.47
N ASP A 82 -11.90 1.16 5.08
CA ASP A 82 -12.33 2.52 4.78
C ASP A 82 -11.36 3.57 5.33
N VAL A 83 -10.54 4.09 4.42
CA VAL A 83 -9.56 5.13 4.69
C VAL A 83 -9.95 6.41 3.97
N GLY A 84 -9.98 7.52 4.73
CA GLY A 84 -10.29 8.83 4.21
C GLY A 84 -9.35 9.28 3.09
N ARG A 85 -9.91 9.89 2.04
CA ARG A 85 -9.17 10.41 0.89
C ARG A 85 -9.57 11.85 0.60
N ILE A 86 -8.58 12.73 0.42
CA ILE A 86 -8.78 14.13 0.02
C ILE A 86 -8.10 14.42 -1.33
N PRO A 87 -8.78 14.24 -2.48
CA PRO A 87 -8.16 14.38 -3.80
C PRO A 87 -7.67 15.80 -4.14
N SER A 88 -8.26 16.81 -3.51
CA SER A 88 -7.93 18.22 -3.71
C SER A 88 -6.62 18.62 -3.03
N LEU A 89 -6.21 17.92 -1.97
CA LEU A 89 -4.97 18.19 -1.26
C LEU A 89 -3.83 17.39 -1.87
N ARG A 90 -2.83 18.10 -2.40
CA ARG A 90 -1.56 17.51 -2.85
C ARG A 90 -0.42 18.11 -2.05
N MET A 91 0.29 17.28 -1.32
CA MET A 91 1.46 17.71 -0.55
C MET A 91 2.67 17.84 -1.46
N HIS A 92 3.29 19.03 -1.47
CA HIS A 92 4.60 19.24 -2.08
C HIS A 92 5.68 19.15 -1.01
N ILE A 93 6.65 18.26 -1.21
CA ILE A 93 7.77 18.07 -0.27
C ILE A 93 8.95 18.90 -0.76
N SER A 94 9.27 19.99 -0.04
CA SER A 94 10.43 20.82 -0.33
C SER A 94 11.70 20.16 0.21
N LEU A 95 12.72 20.04 -0.64
CA LEU A 95 14.01 19.42 -0.29
C LEU A 95 15.10 20.49 -0.15
N HIS A 96 16.05 20.26 0.75
CA HIS A 96 17.27 21.07 0.84
C HIS A 96 18.31 20.66 -0.22
N ASP A 97 18.40 19.37 -0.51
CA ASP A 97 19.24 18.79 -1.57
C ASP A 97 18.34 18.04 -2.55
N THR A 98 18.49 18.35 -3.84
CA THR A 98 17.68 17.78 -4.93
C THR A 98 18.38 16.62 -5.64
N ASN A 99 19.59 16.24 -5.22
CA ASN A 99 20.30 15.10 -5.78
C ASN A 99 19.63 13.78 -5.35
N PRO A 100 19.10 12.97 -6.29
CA PRO A 100 18.47 11.70 -5.95
C PRO A 100 19.50 10.68 -5.46
N VAL A 101 19.13 9.91 -4.45
CA VAL A 101 19.99 8.85 -3.88
C VAL A 101 19.33 7.49 -4.08
N LYS A 102 19.99 6.61 -4.83
CA LYS A 102 19.55 5.24 -5.05
C LYS A 102 20.27 4.28 -4.10
N LYS A 103 19.51 3.58 -3.26
CA LYS A 103 20.01 2.52 -2.38
C LYS A 103 19.52 1.16 -2.86
N THR A 104 20.35 0.14 -2.69
CA THR A 104 19.97 -1.25 -2.95
C THR A 104 18.94 -1.72 -1.92
N TYR A 105 17.98 -2.53 -2.35
CA TYR A 105 16.98 -3.11 -1.46
C TYR A 105 17.62 -4.05 -0.43
N MET A 106 17.11 -3.99 0.79
CA MET A 106 17.43 -4.98 1.81
C MET A 106 16.69 -6.28 1.50
N SER A 107 17.37 -7.42 1.66
CA SER A 107 16.76 -8.72 1.43
C SER A 107 15.72 -9.02 2.50
N ILE A 108 14.52 -9.41 2.08
CA ILE A 108 13.47 -9.87 2.99
C ILE A 108 13.78 -11.32 3.43
N PRO A 109 13.71 -11.66 4.73
CA PRO A 109 13.82 -13.04 5.20
C PRO A 109 12.80 -13.95 4.52
N LYS A 110 13.24 -15.13 4.05
CA LYS A 110 12.39 -16.10 3.33
C LYS A 110 11.06 -16.42 4.05
N PRO A 111 11.02 -16.60 5.39
CA PRO A 111 9.76 -16.89 6.07
C PRO A 111 8.69 -15.79 5.91
N LEU A 112 9.09 -14.54 5.62
CA LEU A 112 8.20 -13.38 5.49
C LEU A 112 7.77 -13.10 4.05
N HIS A 113 8.25 -13.86 3.06
CA HIS A 113 7.99 -13.55 1.64
C HIS A 113 6.50 -13.56 1.30
N ASN A 114 5.74 -14.52 1.83
CA ASN A 114 4.31 -14.64 1.56
C ASN A 114 3.54 -13.47 2.18
N GLU A 115 3.78 -13.19 3.46
CA GLU A 115 3.13 -12.10 4.20
C GLU A 115 3.39 -10.74 3.54
N VAL A 116 4.64 -10.43 3.21
CA VAL A 116 4.98 -9.16 2.54
C VAL A 116 4.32 -9.06 1.17
N LYS A 117 4.25 -10.17 0.42
CA LYS A 117 3.59 -10.18 -0.90
C LYS A 117 2.10 -9.91 -0.77
N GLU A 118 1.43 -10.52 0.19
CA GLU A 118 0.00 -10.33 0.47
C GLU A 118 -0.29 -8.87 0.85
N TYR A 119 0.53 -8.27 1.73
CA TYR A 119 0.39 -6.87 2.09
C TYR A 119 0.60 -5.92 0.91
N LEU A 120 1.62 -6.13 0.08
CA LEU A 120 1.83 -5.29 -1.10
C LEU A 120 0.67 -5.41 -2.10
N GLN A 121 0.11 -6.61 -2.26
CA GLN A 121 -1.07 -6.82 -3.11
C GLN A 121 -2.30 -6.09 -2.57
N ASP A 122 -2.52 -6.12 -1.26
CA ASP A 122 -3.62 -5.37 -0.63
C ASP A 122 -3.48 -3.86 -0.87
N LEU A 123 -2.29 -3.30 -0.64
CA LEU A 123 -2.00 -1.88 -0.88
C LEU A 123 -2.19 -1.48 -2.36
N LEU A 124 -1.84 -2.36 -3.29
CA LEU A 124 -2.07 -2.16 -4.73
C LEU A 124 -3.56 -2.22 -5.08
N ASN A 125 -4.28 -3.21 -4.55
CA ASN A 125 -5.71 -3.37 -4.79
C ASN A 125 -6.52 -2.17 -4.25
N LYS A 126 -6.10 -1.63 -3.10
CA LYS A 126 -6.67 -0.42 -2.49
C LYS A 126 -6.27 0.88 -3.22
N GLY A 127 -5.31 0.80 -4.15
CA GLY A 127 -4.80 1.96 -4.89
C GLY A 127 -4.01 2.94 -4.02
N TRP A 128 -3.48 2.50 -2.88
CA TRP A 128 -2.67 3.33 -1.97
C TRP A 128 -1.23 3.46 -2.47
N ILE A 129 -0.73 2.43 -3.15
CA ILE A 129 0.58 2.45 -3.81
C ILE A 129 0.43 2.18 -5.30
N THR A 130 1.42 2.62 -6.08
CA THR A 130 1.47 2.40 -7.53
C THR A 130 2.90 2.14 -7.98
N PRO A 131 3.14 1.29 -8.99
CA PRO A 131 4.45 1.13 -9.58
C PRO A 131 4.95 2.47 -10.15
N SER A 132 6.22 2.79 -9.89
CA SER A 132 6.86 3.99 -10.43
C SER A 132 8.32 3.71 -10.81
N ARG A 133 8.89 4.58 -11.64
CA ARG A 133 10.32 4.57 -11.99
C ARG A 133 10.96 5.83 -11.41
N SER A 134 11.59 5.69 -10.24
CA SER A 134 12.36 6.75 -9.58
C SER A 134 13.81 6.77 -10.10
N PRO A 135 14.44 7.96 -10.19
CA PRO A 135 15.89 8.08 -10.37
C PRO A 135 16.67 7.45 -9.21
#